data_AF-A0A812WWL3-F1
#
_entry.id   AF-A0A812WWL3-F1
#
_cell.length_a   1.000
_cell.length_b   1.000
_cell.length_c   1.000
_cell.angle_alpha   90.00
_cell.angle_beta   90.00
_cell.angle_gamma   90.00
#
_symmetry.space_group_name_H-M   'P 1'
#
loop_
_entity.id
_entity.type
_entity.pdbx_description
1 polymer ?
#
loop_
_entity_poly.entity_id
_entity_poly.type
_entity_poly.pdbx_seq_one_letter_code
_entity_poly.pdbx_strand_id
1 'polypeptide(L)'
;MTYSPIRGKVGGELSKAPKLVARAEVSLHELSSSTDIEKAVHDFYNLQDTSGKKNFLIIHADPVAASVRMIEHCRFVCEKARNGFVQKGKGEEGSMFVVLVVHLQRGYDGKFSFDFDSQWSAVFLDSVEPSADLSSMPSLGAMLNMPLIDVVEGLEFPKLLRSCFRSSLSRLMYPHSRRPDDLQKQIQLMLRYIEDVDF
;
A
#
# COMPACT_ATOMS: atom_id res chain seq x y z
N MET A 1 15.81 -8.26 8.66
CA MET A 1 14.51 -7.64 9.02
C MET A 1 14.24 -6.52 8.04
N THR A 2 13.47 -6.81 6.99
CA THR A 2 13.01 -5.80 6.03
C THR A 2 11.75 -5.17 6.59
N TYR A 3 11.92 -3.98 7.16
CA TYR A 3 10.81 -3.10 7.50
C TYR A 3 10.19 -2.65 6.17
N SER A 4 8.96 -3.09 5.86
CA SER A 4 8.23 -2.46 4.76
C SER A 4 7.78 -1.10 5.27
N PRO A 5 8.23 0.02 4.69
CA PRO A 5 7.92 1.32 5.23
C PRO A 5 6.40 1.56 5.14
N ILE A 6 5.78 1.91 6.26
CA ILE A 6 4.37 2.34 6.43
C ILE A 6 4.10 3.67 5.67
N ARG A 7 4.98 4.07 4.74
CA ARG A 7 4.95 5.35 4.01
C ARG A 7 4.53 5.23 2.55
N GLY A 8 3.95 4.10 2.14
CA GLY A 8 3.22 4.03 0.88
C GLY A 8 1.79 4.49 1.11
N LYS A 9 1.37 5.61 0.51
CA LYS A 9 -0.06 5.92 0.37
C LYS A 9 -0.70 4.70 -0.29
N VAL A 10 -1.42 3.88 0.47
CA VAL A 10 -2.04 2.64 -0.01
C VAL A 10 -3.01 2.93 -1.17
N GLY A 11 -3.48 4.18 -1.31
CA GLY A 11 -4.22 4.64 -2.49
C GLY A 11 -3.37 5.13 -3.66
N GLY A 12 -2.21 4.53 -3.93
CA GLY A 12 -1.38 4.82 -5.11
C GLY A 12 -2.17 4.73 -6.44
N GLU A 13 -3.22 3.91 -6.48
CA GLU A 13 -4.16 3.84 -7.61
C GLU A 13 -5.50 4.52 -7.39
N LEU A 14 -5.97 4.70 -6.15
CA LEU A 14 -7.16 5.53 -5.87
C LEU A 14 -6.92 7.02 -6.20
N SER A 15 -5.66 7.46 -6.25
CA SER A 15 -5.30 8.79 -6.76
C SER A 15 -5.36 8.90 -8.29
N LYS A 16 -5.31 7.77 -9.00
CA LYS A 16 -5.50 7.67 -10.47
C LYS A 16 -6.92 7.22 -10.84
N ALA A 17 -7.71 6.76 -9.88
CA ALA A 17 -9.14 6.58 -10.04
C ALA A 17 -9.75 7.89 -10.56
N PRO A 18 -10.76 7.82 -11.44
CA PRO A 18 -11.27 9.00 -12.14
C PRO A 18 -11.58 10.13 -11.15
N LYS A 19 -11.51 11.39 -11.60
CA LYS A 19 -11.84 12.64 -10.87
C LYS A 19 -13.21 12.65 -10.13
N LEU A 20 -13.93 11.55 -10.17
CA LEU A 20 -15.23 11.23 -9.60
C LEU A 20 -15.16 10.59 -8.21
N VAL A 21 -13.98 10.51 -7.59
CA VAL A 21 -13.80 9.86 -6.28
C VAL A 21 -13.25 10.83 -5.24
N ALA A 22 -14.05 11.19 -4.23
CA ALA A 22 -13.53 11.91 -3.06
C ALA A 22 -12.97 10.89 -2.05
N ARG A 23 -11.83 11.21 -1.45
CA ARG A 23 -11.10 10.30 -0.54
C ARG A 23 -10.78 11.00 0.78
N ALA A 24 -11.11 10.35 1.88
CA ALA A 24 -10.60 10.63 3.21
C ALA A 24 -9.70 9.47 3.66
N GLU A 25 -8.55 9.77 4.26
CA GLU A 25 -7.58 8.76 4.73
C GLU A 25 -7.23 9.09 6.18
N VAL A 26 -7.32 8.08 7.05
CA VAL A 26 -7.12 8.24 8.49
C VAL A 26 -6.29 7.08 9.03
N SER A 27 -5.26 7.39 9.80
CA SER A 27 -4.48 6.40 10.54
C SER A 27 -5.07 6.21 11.93
N LEU A 28 -5.52 4.99 12.24
CA LEU A 28 -6.18 4.69 13.51
C LEU A 28 -5.27 4.95 14.71
N HIS A 29 -3.97 4.70 14.58
CA HIS A 29 -2.99 4.92 15.65
C HIS A 29 -2.68 6.41 15.91
N GLU A 30 -3.11 7.32 15.05
CA GLU A 30 -3.03 8.77 15.29
C GLU A 30 -4.23 9.28 16.10
N LEU A 31 -5.34 8.52 16.11
CA LEU A 31 -6.53 8.87 16.88
C LEU A 31 -6.37 8.40 18.32
N SER A 32 -6.26 9.35 19.25
CA SER A 32 -5.93 9.03 20.65
C SER A 32 -7.17 8.62 21.47
N SER A 33 -8.38 8.90 20.99
CA SER A 33 -9.62 8.67 21.73
C SER A 33 -10.77 8.13 20.88
N SER A 34 -11.74 7.49 21.53
CA SER A 34 -13.01 7.09 20.91
C SER A 34 -13.74 8.26 20.26
N THR A 35 -13.70 9.43 20.90
CA THR A 35 -14.33 10.65 20.39
C THR A 35 -13.68 11.14 19.10
N ASP A 36 -12.37 10.95 18.94
CA ASP A 36 -11.66 11.31 17.70
C ASP A 36 -12.06 10.39 16.55
N ILE A 37 -12.25 9.10 16.83
CA ILE A 37 -12.74 8.11 15.85
C ILE A 37 -14.17 8.47 15.41
N GLU A 38 -15.06 8.74 16.37
CA GLU A 38 -16.43 9.15 16.07
C GLU A 38 -16.47 10.44 15.25
N LYS A 39 -15.64 11.43 15.62
CA LYS A 39 -15.55 12.69 14.89
C LYS A 39 -15.07 12.47 13.45
N ALA A 40 -13.97 11.74 13.25
CA ALA A 40 -13.42 11.49 11.91
C ALA A 40 -14.43 10.77 10.99
N VAL A 41 -15.13 9.77 11.52
CA VAL A 41 -16.16 9.04 10.78
C VAL A 41 -17.38 9.93 10.50
N HIS A 42 -17.83 10.70 11.49
CA HIS A 42 -18.97 11.60 11.33
C HIS A 42 -18.67 12.74 10.35
N ASP A 43 -17.47 13.31 10.38
CA ASP A 43 -17.00 14.32 9.44
C ASP A 43 -17.01 13.76 8.01
N PHE A 44 -16.60 12.50 7.81
CA PHE A 44 -16.72 11.80 6.52
C PHE A 44 -18.17 11.70 6.03
N TYR A 45 -19.11 11.25 6.87
CA TYR A 45 -20.51 11.13 6.45
C TYR A 45 -21.24 12.48 6.28
N ASN A 46 -20.70 13.57 6.82
CA ASN A 46 -21.24 14.92 6.65
C ASN A 46 -20.61 15.70 5.50
N LEU A 47 -19.51 15.21 4.92
CA LEU A 47 -18.96 15.72 3.67
C LEU A 47 -19.96 15.42 2.54
N GLN A 48 -20.98 16.27 2.42
CA GLN A 48 -21.96 16.23 1.33
C GLN A 48 -21.26 16.69 0.03
N ASP A 49 -20.61 15.78 -0.69
CA ASP A 49 -20.39 15.99 -2.11
C ASP A 49 -21.64 15.48 -2.85
N THR A 50 -22.60 16.38 -3.07
CA THR A 50 -23.86 16.17 -3.81
C THR A 50 -23.66 15.91 -5.31
N SER A 51 -22.43 15.70 -5.78
CA SER A 51 -22.11 15.61 -7.21
C SER A 51 -22.22 14.20 -7.82
N GLY A 52 -22.94 13.26 -7.19
CA GLY A 52 -23.09 11.89 -7.70
C GLY A 52 -21.78 11.08 -7.70
N LYS A 53 -20.80 11.52 -6.91
CA LYS A 53 -19.48 10.89 -6.79
C LYS A 53 -19.49 9.82 -5.72
N LYS A 54 -18.63 8.81 -5.90
CA LYS A 54 -18.38 7.77 -4.89
C LYS A 54 -17.32 8.28 -3.92
N ASN A 55 -17.62 8.25 -2.63
CA ASN A 55 -16.71 8.73 -1.59
C ASN A 55 -16.14 7.54 -0.82
N PHE A 56 -14.83 7.57 -0.55
CA PHE A 56 -14.12 6.50 0.14
C PHE A 56 -13.45 7.02 1.41
N LEU A 57 -13.74 6.37 2.53
CA LEU A 57 -13.00 6.51 3.78
C LEU A 57 -12.05 5.32 3.91
N ILE A 58 -10.74 5.59 3.91
CA ILE A 58 -9.70 4.57 4.10
C ILE A 58 -9.14 4.73 5.51
N ILE A 59 -9.24 3.67 6.31
CA ILE A 59 -8.78 3.66 7.69
C ILE A 59 -7.61 2.68 7.79
N HIS A 60 -6.44 3.17 8.18
CA HIS A 60 -5.24 2.36 8.37
C HIS A 60 -5.11 1.93 9.83
N ALA A 61 -5.13 0.63 10.07
CA ALA A 61 -4.89 0.04 11.37
C ALA A 61 -3.60 -0.79 11.33
N ASP A 62 -2.72 -0.57 12.30
CA ASP A 62 -1.58 -1.44 12.55
C ASP A 62 -1.82 -2.13 13.90
N PRO A 63 -2.01 -3.46 13.97
CA PRO A 63 -2.25 -4.18 15.21
C PRO A 63 -1.11 -4.06 16.24
N VAL A 64 0.09 -3.64 15.82
CA VAL A 64 1.21 -3.36 16.73
C VAL A 64 1.02 -2.02 17.44
N ALA A 65 0.42 -1.04 16.76
CA ALA A 65 0.23 0.32 17.28
C ALA A 65 -1.18 0.57 17.84
N ALA A 66 -2.20 -0.10 17.31
CA ALA A 66 -3.59 0.01 17.71
C ALA A 66 -4.10 -1.35 18.21
N SER A 67 -4.72 -1.36 19.39
CA SER A 67 -5.27 -2.59 19.96
C SER A 67 -6.42 -3.15 19.11
N VAL A 68 -6.62 -4.47 19.14
CA VAL A 68 -7.74 -5.15 18.47
C VAL A 68 -9.08 -4.52 18.85
N ARG A 69 -9.26 -4.20 20.14
CA ARG A 69 -10.46 -3.51 20.65
C ARG A 69 -10.71 -2.16 19.99
N MET A 70 -9.66 -1.41 19.69
CA MET A 70 -9.77 -0.12 19.03
C MET A 70 -10.18 -0.29 17.55
N ILE A 71 -9.67 -1.33 16.89
CA ILE A 71 -10.04 -1.67 15.52
C ILE A 71 -11.51 -2.10 15.45
N GLU A 72 -11.94 -2.97 16.36
CA GLU A 72 -13.35 -3.39 16.50
C GLU A 72 -14.28 -2.22 16.84
N HIS A 73 -13.85 -1.33 17.74
CA HIS A 73 -14.61 -0.13 18.06
C HIS A 73 -14.76 0.80 16.86
N CYS A 74 -13.68 1.02 16.10
CA CYS A 74 -13.72 1.81 14.87
C CYS A 74 -14.70 1.23 13.85
N ARG A 75 -14.69 -0.10 13.68
CA ARG A 75 -15.66 -0.81 12.85
C ARG A 75 -17.10 -0.55 13.32
N PHE A 76 -17.39 -0.72 14.60
CA PHE A 76 -18.73 -0.48 15.16
C PHE A 76 -19.19 0.98 14.94
N VAL A 77 -18.30 1.95 15.14
CA VAL A 77 -18.58 3.37 14.87
C VAL A 77 -18.92 3.60 13.40
N CYS A 78 -18.19 2.97 12.47
CA CYS A 78 -18.46 3.06 11.03
C CYS A 78 -19.83 2.48 10.68
N GLU A 79 -20.20 1.32 11.23
CA GLU A 79 -21.50 0.69 11.03
C GLU A 79 -22.64 1.57 11.56
N LYS A 80 -22.49 2.08 12.78
CA LYS A 80 -23.46 2.98 13.42
C LYS A 80 -23.67 4.25 12.59
N ALA A 81 -22.59 4.86 12.12
CA ALA A 81 -22.64 6.05 11.29
C ALA A 81 -23.30 5.78 9.92
N ARG A 82 -22.97 4.64 9.28
CA ARG A 82 -23.60 4.19 8.03
C ARG A 82 -25.11 4.03 8.19
N ASN A 83 -25.54 3.31 9.22
CA ASN A 83 -26.97 3.08 9.48
C ASN A 83 -27.71 4.39 9.74
N GLY A 84 -27.10 5.30 10.51
CA GLY A 84 -27.66 6.64 10.74
C GLY A 84 -27.73 7.50 9.47
N PHE A 85 -26.80 7.33 8.54
CA PHE A 85 -26.79 8.02 7.25
C PHE A 85 -27.91 7.53 6.33
N VAL A 86 -28.09 6.21 6.22
CA VAL A 86 -29.16 5.57 5.43
C VAL A 86 -30.55 5.94 5.97
N GLN A 87 -30.76 5.85 7.29
CA GLN A 87 -32.05 6.18 7.91
C GLN A 87 -32.46 7.64 7.72
N LYS A 88 -31.50 8.57 7.65
CA LYS A 88 -31.77 10.00 7.43
C LYS A 88 -32.10 10.33 5.97
N GLY A 89 -32.11 9.36 5.06
CA GLY A 89 -32.39 9.56 3.64
C GLY A 89 -31.37 10.48 2.96
N LYS A 90 -30.17 10.61 3.53
CA LYS A 90 -29.15 11.59 3.10
C LYS A 90 -28.23 11.10 1.99
N GLY A 91 -28.39 9.87 1.50
CA GLY A 91 -27.59 9.39 0.38
C GLY A 91 -28.25 8.28 -0.41
N GLU A 92 -27.93 8.25 -1.70
CA GLU A 92 -28.17 7.10 -2.57
C GLU A 92 -27.35 5.91 -2.07
N GLU A 93 -27.97 4.74 -2.02
CA GLU A 93 -27.27 3.48 -1.73
C GLU A 93 -26.08 3.33 -2.69
N GLY A 94 -24.88 3.09 -2.15
CA GLY A 94 -23.67 2.90 -2.95
C GLY A 94 -22.89 4.17 -3.32
N SER A 95 -23.13 5.29 -2.63
CA SER A 95 -22.34 6.53 -2.75
C SER A 95 -21.18 6.64 -1.74
N MET A 96 -21.27 5.97 -0.58
CA MET A 96 -20.25 6.02 0.48
C MET A 96 -19.64 4.63 0.73
N PHE A 97 -18.32 4.54 0.74
CA PHE A 97 -17.56 3.31 0.96
C PHE A 97 -16.56 3.49 2.10
N VAL A 98 -16.45 2.49 2.97
CA VAL A 98 -15.45 2.45 4.05
C VAL A 98 -14.54 1.24 3.82
N VAL A 99 -13.23 1.47 3.84
CA VAL A 99 -12.20 0.44 3.68
C VAL A 99 -11.30 0.47 4.90
N LEU A 100 -11.37 -0.58 5.71
CA LEU A 100 -10.48 -0.77 6.86
C LEU A 100 -9.28 -1.63 6.42
N VAL A 101 -8.10 -1.01 6.37
CA VAL A 101 -6.84 -1.64 5.98
C VAL A 101 -6.09 -2.03 7.24
N VAL A 102 -6.05 -3.32 7.55
CA VAL A 102 -5.28 -3.86 8.67
C VAL A 102 -3.92 -4.36 8.18
N HIS A 103 -2.85 -3.73 8.65
CA HIS A 103 -1.48 -4.03 8.26
C HIS A 103 -0.92 -5.18 9.09
N LEU A 104 -0.98 -6.40 8.54
CA LEU A 104 -0.42 -7.58 9.19
C LEU A 104 1.06 -7.76 8.81
N GLN A 105 1.96 -7.65 9.80
CA GLN A 105 3.39 -7.84 9.58
C GLN A 105 3.75 -9.33 9.54
N ARG A 106 4.51 -9.75 8.52
CA ARG A 106 5.04 -11.12 8.44
C ARG A 106 6.00 -11.39 9.61
N GLY A 107 5.79 -12.50 10.31
CA GLY A 107 6.63 -12.91 11.44
C GLY A 107 6.25 -12.27 12.79
N TYR A 108 5.12 -11.56 12.86
CA TYR A 108 4.54 -11.16 14.14
C TYR A 108 3.80 -12.34 14.77
N ASP A 109 4.22 -12.77 15.96
CA ASP A 109 3.62 -13.90 16.71
C ASP A 109 2.31 -13.52 17.43
N GLY A 110 1.91 -12.25 17.40
CA GLY A 110 0.65 -11.85 18.03
C GLY A 110 -0.53 -12.39 17.23
N LYS A 111 -1.39 -13.14 17.92
CA LYS A 111 -2.65 -13.64 17.37
C LYS A 111 -3.58 -12.44 17.13
N PHE A 112 -3.71 -12.05 15.87
CA PHE A 112 -4.77 -11.15 15.42
C PHE A 112 -5.94 -12.00 14.92
N SER A 113 -7.10 -11.86 15.56
CA SER A 113 -8.36 -12.40 15.06
C SER A 113 -9.24 -11.26 14.62
N PHE A 114 -9.95 -11.46 13.52
CA PHE A 114 -10.97 -10.55 13.04
C PHE A 114 -12.25 -11.34 12.85
N ASP A 115 -13.33 -10.89 13.49
CA ASP A 115 -14.63 -11.54 13.33
C ASP A 115 -15.22 -11.16 11.98
N PHE A 116 -15.30 -12.15 11.09
CA PHE A 116 -15.99 -12.00 9.82
C PHE A 116 -17.49 -11.95 10.10
N ASP A 117 -18.09 -10.76 9.97
CA ASP A 117 -19.55 -10.64 9.95
C ASP A 117 -20.02 -10.19 8.55
N SER A 118 -21.21 -10.64 8.21
CA SER A 118 -21.92 -10.46 6.94
C SER A 118 -21.93 -9.02 6.40
N GLN A 119 -21.80 -8.02 7.27
CA GLN A 119 -21.81 -6.61 6.88
C GLN A 119 -20.49 -6.13 6.25
N TRP A 120 -19.42 -6.92 6.37
CA TRP A 120 -18.10 -6.60 5.84
C TRP A 120 -17.61 -7.66 4.86
N SER A 121 -17.16 -7.21 3.71
CA SER A 121 -16.41 -8.05 2.78
C SER A 121 -14.93 -8.00 3.13
N ALA A 122 -14.34 -9.17 3.41
CA ALA A 122 -12.93 -9.28 3.72
C ALA A 122 -12.14 -9.74 2.49
N VAL A 123 -11.01 -9.09 2.25
CA VAL A 123 -10.05 -9.47 1.21
C VAL A 123 -8.67 -9.43 1.84
N PHE A 124 -7.91 -10.52 1.69
CA PHE A 124 -6.51 -10.55 2.08
C PHE A 124 -5.65 -10.13 0.89
N LEU A 125 -4.85 -9.08 1.07
CA LEU A 125 -3.91 -8.58 0.08
C LEU A 125 -2.50 -8.72 0.64
N ASP A 126 -1.70 -9.57 0.01
CA ASP A 126 -0.34 -9.87 0.47
C ASP A 126 0.66 -8.73 0.16
N SER A 127 0.46 -8.06 -0.97
CA SER A 127 1.20 -6.85 -1.33
C SER A 127 0.24 -5.82 -1.93
N VAL A 128 0.41 -4.56 -1.52
CA VAL A 128 -0.25 -3.40 -2.13
C VAL A 128 0.83 -2.55 -2.78
N GLU A 129 1.32 -3.02 -3.92
CA GLU A 129 2.29 -2.29 -4.73
C GLU A 129 1.56 -1.46 -5.81
N PRO A 130 2.00 -0.21 -6.06
CA PRO A 130 1.47 0.56 -7.18
C PRO A 130 1.80 -0.16 -8.50
N SER A 131 0.81 -0.30 -9.39
CA SER A 131 0.94 -1.02 -10.68
C SER A 131 2.12 -0.63 -11.56
N ALA A 132 2.71 0.55 -11.35
CA ALA A 132 3.89 1.00 -12.07
C ALA A 132 5.07 0.01 -11.91
N ASP A 133 5.22 -0.62 -10.74
CA ASP A 133 6.32 -1.56 -10.48
C ASP A 133 5.97 -3.00 -10.95
N LEU A 134 4.68 -3.36 -10.93
CA LEU A 134 4.16 -4.62 -11.49
C LEU A 134 4.36 -4.74 -13.01
N SER A 135 4.51 -3.63 -13.73
CA SER A 135 4.74 -3.68 -15.18
C SER A 135 6.08 -4.33 -15.57
N SER A 136 7.01 -4.46 -14.62
CA SER A 136 8.35 -4.98 -14.86
C SER A 136 8.49 -6.49 -14.65
N MET A 137 7.50 -7.15 -14.04
CA MET A 137 7.56 -8.57 -13.67
C MET A 137 6.28 -9.29 -14.12
N PRO A 138 6.37 -10.53 -14.65
CA PRO A 138 5.19 -11.33 -14.94
C PRO A 138 4.37 -11.61 -13.66
N SER A 139 3.08 -11.94 -13.83
CA SER A 139 2.27 -12.35 -12.69
C SER A 139 2.83 -13.60 -12.02
N LEU A 140 2.65 -13.75 -10.71
CA LEU A 140 3.16 -14.92 -9.96
C LEU A 140 2.72 -16.25 -10.59
N GLY A 141 1.47 -16.35 -11.06
CA GLY A 141 0.96 -17.53 -11.73
C GLY A 141 1.69 -17.86 -13.04
N ALA A 142 2.12 -16.84 -13.79
CA ALA A 142 2.94 -17.03 -14.98
C ALA A 142 4.38 -17.44 -14.59
N MET A 143 4.98 -16.77 -13.59
CA MET A 143 6.35 -17.09 -13.13
C MET A 143 6.50 -18.51 -12.62
N LEU A 144 5.48 -19.08 -11.97
CA LEU A 144 5.51 -20.47 -11.47
C LEU A 144 5.57 -21.52 -12.59
N ASN A 145 5.14 -21.16 -13.80
CA ASN A 145 5.04 -22.07 -14.94
C ASN A 145 6.08 -21.78 -16.04
N MET A 146 6.92 -20.75 -15.85
CA MET A 146 7.95 -20.34 -16.81
C MET A 146 9.33 -20.70 -16.29
N PRO A 147 10.25 -21.17 -17.16
CA PRO A 147 11.64 -21.28 -16.78
C PRO A 147 12.22 -19.89 -16.53
N LEU A 148 13.21 -19.80 -15.63
CA LEU A 148 13.78 -18.52 -15.18
C LEU A 148 14.34 -17.67 -16.34
N ILE A 149 14.84 -18.31 -17.40
CA ILE A 149 15.40 -17.61 -18.56
C ILE A 149 14.34 -16.79 -19.30
N ASP A 150 13.15 -17.36 -19.50
CA ASP A 150 12.02 -16.69 -20.17
C ASP A 150 11.49 -15.52 -19.34
N VAL A 151 11.54 -15.65 -18.01
CA VAL A 151 11.20 -14.54 -17.11
C VAL A 151 12.16 -13.38 -17.35
N VAL A 152 13.48 -13.64 -17.38
CA VAL A 152 14.53 -12.62 -17.56
C VAL A 152 14.41 -11.90 -18.90
N GLU A 153 14.06 -12.61 -19.97
CA GLU A 153 13.84 -12.00 -21.30
C GLU A 153 12.67 -11.01 -21.31
N GLY A 154 11.66 -11.23 -20.48
CA GLY A 154 10.50 -10.34 -20.35
C GLY A 154 10.69 -9.16 -19.38
N LEU A 155 11.83 -9.05 -18.69
CA LEU A 155 12.07 -7.99 -17.71
C LEU A 155 12.61 -6.72 -18.37
N GLU A 156 12.24 -5.58 -17.81
CA GLU A 156 12.97 -4.34 -18.04
C GLU A 156 14.31 -4.36 -17.26
N PHE A 157 15.25 -5.12 -17.80
CA PHE A 157 16.56 -5.38 -17.21
C PHE A 157 17.31 -4.11 -16.77
N PRO A 158 17.28 -2.97 -17.51
CA PRO A 158 17.90 -1.73 -17.05
C PRO A 158 17.33 -1.20 -15.74
N LYS A 159 16.01 -1.30 -15.51
CA LYS A 159 15.37 -0.86 -14.26
C LYS A 159 15.74 -1.80 -13.11
N LEU A 160 15.75 -3.10 -13.35
CA LEU A 160 16.16 -4.09 -12.36
C LEU A 160 17.64 -3.93 -11.95
N LEU A 161 18.53 -3.72 -12.93
CA LEU A 161 19.94 -3.49 -12.67
C LEU A 161 20.13 -2.25 -11.80
N ARG A 162 19.44 -1.14 -12.09
CA ARG A 162 19.54 0.08 -11.25
C ARG A 162 19.16 -0.16 -9.80
N SER A 163 18.14 -0.99 -9.53
CA SER A 163 17.68 -1.26 -8.17
C SER A 163 18.67 -2.13 -7.38
N CYS A 164 19.36 -3.06 -8.03
CA CYS A 164 20.30 -3.97 -7.38
C CYS A 164 21.78 -3.53 -7.48
N PHE A 165 22.12 -2.60 -8.39
CA PHE A 165 23.50 -2.25 -8.76
C PHE A 165 24.41 -1.95 -7.56
N ARG A 166 23.97 -1.07 -6.66
CA ARG A 166 24.76 -0.69 -5.47
C ARG A 166 24.97 -1.84 -4.50
N SER A 167 23.94 -2.66 -4.29
CA SER A 167 24.00 -3.83 -3.40
C SER A 167 24.90 -4.92 -3.97
N SER A 168 24.89 -5.10 -5.29
CA SER A 168 25.78 -6.04 -5.98
C SER A 168 27.23 -5.58 -5.94
N LEU A 169 27.50 -4.28 -6.16
CA LEU A 169 28.85 -3.72 -6.10
C LEU A 169 29.48 -3.80 -4.71
N SER A 170 28.71 -3.63 -3.63
CA SER A 170 29.24 -3.69 -2.27
C SER A 170 29.73 -5.09 -1.87
N ARG A 171 29.27 -6.12 -2.60
CA ARG A 171 29.70 -7.51 -2.42
C ARG A 171 30.95 -7.87 -3.24
N LEU A 172 31.42 -6.97 -4.11
CA LEU A 172 32.64 -7.21 -4.87
C LEU A 172 33.86 -7.13 -3.96
N MET A 173 34.61 -8.22 -3.89
CA MET A 173 35.91 -8.25 -3.24
C MET A 173 36.97 -7.78 -4.22
N TYR A 174 37.58 -6.63 -3.94
CA TYR A 174 38.65 -6.10 -4.78
C TYR A 174 39.99 -6.71 -4.35
N PRO A 175 40.80 -7.25 -5.29
CA PRO A 175 42.09 -7.87 -4.96
C PRO A 175 43.14 -6.87 -4.42
N HIS A 176 42.93 -5.57 -4.63
CA HIS A 176 43.80 -4.50 -4.17
C HIS A 176 43.00 -3.37 -3.55
N SER A 177 43.60 -2.63 -2.61
CA SER A 177 42.99 -1.43 -2.02
C SER A 177 42.75 -0.38 -3.09
N ARG A 178 41.50 0.03 -3.27
CA ARG A 178 41.08 1.04 -4.24
C ARG A 178 40.78 2.35 -3.54
N ARG A 179 41.14 3.46 -4.19
CA ARG A 179 40.78 4.79 -3.69
C ARG A 179 39.27 5.04 -3.89
N PRO A 180 38.61 5.74 -2.97
CA PRO A 180 37.19 6.06 -3.09
C PRO A 180 36.81 6.75 -4.41
N ASP A 181 37.67 7.65 -4.90
CA ASP A 181 37.44 8.42 -6.12
C ASP A 181 37.40 7.54 -7.38
N ASP A 182 38.23 6.50 -7.43
CA ASP A 182 38.29 5.58 -8.57
C ASP A 182 37.04 4.67 -8.61
N LEU A 183 36.58 4.25 -7.44
CA LEU A 183 35.31 3.52 -7.30
C LEU A 183 34.13 4.38 -7.73
N GLN A 184 34.09 5.65 -7.32
CA GLN A 184 33.01 6.56 -7.68
C GLN A 184 32.95 6.81 -9.20
N LYS A 185 34.10 6.99 -9.86
CA LYS A 185 34.18 7.11 -11.32
C LYS A 185 33.69 5.85 -12.03
N GLN A 186 34.07 4.67 -11.54
CA GLN A 186 33.65 3.40 -12.14
C GLN A 186 32.14 3.16 -11.97
N ILE A 187 31.58 3.49 -10.79
CA ILE A 187 30.14 3.44 -10.52
C ILE A 187 29.37 4.35 -11.50
N GLN A 188 29.84 5.58 -11.70
CA GLN A 188 29.22 6.52 -12.64
C GLN A 188 29.30 6.03 -14.08
N LEU A 189 30.44 5.48 -14.50
CA LEU A 189 30.64 4.93 -15.83
C LEU A 189 29.69 3.75 -16.11
N MET A 190 29.58 2.82 -15.16
CA MET A 190 28.68 1.67 -15.29
C MET A 190 27.20 2.07 -15.27
N LEU A 191 26.81 3.03 -14.41
CA LEU A 191 25.45 3.55 -14.42
C LEU A 191 25.11 4.18 -15.78
N ARG A 192 26.04 4.93 -16.37
CA ARG A 192 25.88 5.54 -17.70
C ARG A 192 25.67 4.49 -18.79
N TYR A 193 26.42 3.39 -18.76
CA TYR A 193 26.22 2.29 -19.72
C TYR A 193 24.88 1.57 -19.52
N ILE A 194 24.36 1.50 -18.29
CA ILE A 194 23.01 0.94 -18.03
C ILE A 194 21.90 1.86 -18.57
N GLU A 195 22.17 3.14 -18.85
CA GLU A 195 21.21 4.06 -19.46
C GLU A 195 21.32 4.13 -21.00
N ASP A 196 22.39 3.59 -21.56
CA ASP A 196 22.62 3.59 -22.99
C ASP A 196 21.83 2.44 -23.64
N VAL A 197 20.95 2.77 -24.59
CA VAL A 197 20.04 1.81 -25.23
C VAL A 197 20.76 0.99 -26.31
N ASP A 198 21.92 1.46 -26.76
CA ASP A 198 22.72 0.86 -27.85
C ASP A 198 23.76 -0.16 -27.36
N PHE A 199 23.73 -0.56 -26.08
CA PHE A 199 24.64 -1.54 -25.48
C PHE A 199 23.97 -2.88 -25.13
#